data_AF-V9LJ50-F1
#
_entry.id   AF-V9LJ50-F1
#
_cell.length_a   1.000
_cell.length_b   1.000
_cell.length_c   1.000
_cell.angle_alpha   90.00
_cell.angle_beta   90.00
_cell.angle_gamma   90.00
#
_symmetry.space_group_name_H-M   'P 1'
#
loop_
_entity.id
_entity.type
_entity.pdbx_description
1 polymer ?
#
loop_
_entity_poly.entity_id
_entity_poly.type
_entity_poly.pdbx_seq_one_letter_code
_entity_poly.pdbx_strand_id
1 'polypeptide(L)'
;EVMTEYNATQSKYRDRCKDRIQRQLEITGRTTTNEELEDMLESGKLAIFTDDITMDSKITKQALNEIETRHTEIIKLENSIRELHDMFVDMAMLVESQGEMIDRIEYNVEHSVDYVERAVSDTKKAVKYQSKARRKSLEA
;
A
#
# COMPACT_ATOMS: atom_id res chain seq x y z
N GLU A 1 5.80 -5.64 1.15
CA GLU A 1 6.94 -5.85 0.23
C GLU A 1 6.67 -5.32 -1.17
N VAL A 2 5.68 -5.85 -1.91
CA VAL A 2 5.33 -5.40 -3.28
C VAL A 2 5.02 -3.90 -3.39
N MET A 3 4.31 -3.32 -2.42
CA MET A 3 3.97 -1.89 -2.43
C MET A 3 5.18 -0.98 -2.18
N THR A 4 6.12 -1.42 -1.32
CA THR A 4 7.37 -0.71 -1.07
C THR A 4 8.24 -0.71 -2.32
N GLU A 5 8.30 -1.83 -3.03
CA GLU A 5 9.00 -1.95 -4.31
C GLU A 5 8.35 -1.11 -5.42
N TYR A 6 7.01 -1.08 -5.46
CA TYR A 6 6.27 -0.21 -6.38
C TYR A 6 6.57 1.27 -6.11
N ASN A 7 6.47 1.73 -4.86
CA ASN A 7 6.79 3.10 -4.48
C ASN A 7 8.24 3.47 -4.81
N ALA A 8 9.20 2.59 -4.53
CA ALA A 8 10.60 2.79 -4.90
C ALA A 8 10.79 2.91 -6.42
N THR A 9 10.03 2.14 -7.20
CA THR A 9 10.05 2.22 -8.67
C THR A 9 9.44 3.53 -9.17
N GLN A 10 8.32 3.97 -8.58
CA GLN A 10 7.71 5.27 -8.89
C GLN A 10 8.67 6.43 -8.56
N SER A 11 9.33 6.41 -7.39
CA SER A 11 10.32 7.44 -7.02
C SER A 11 11.47 7.52 -8.03
N LYS A 12 12.05 6.38 -8.43
CA LYS A 12 13.09 6.34 -9.47
C LYS A 12 12.60 6.87 -10.82
N TYR A 13 11.33 6.68 -11.15
CA TYR A 13 10.75 7.23 -12.38
C TYR A 13 10.58 8.75 -12.28
N ARG A 14 10.14 9.27 -11.13
CA ARG A 14 10.08 10.71 -10.83
C ARG A 14 11.44 11.38 -11.04
N ASP A 15 12.48 10.81 -10.46
CA ASP A 15 13.85 11.35 -10.55
C ASP A 15 14.32 11.43 -12.01
N ARG A 16 14.06 10.39 -12.81
CA ARG A 16 14.39 10.40 -14.24
C ARG A 16 13.62 11.44 -15.04
N CYS A 17 12.36 11.71 -14.69
CA CYS A 17 11.58 12.78 -15.33
C CYS A 17 12.12 14.15 -14.94
N LYS A 18 12.50 14.34 -13.67
CA LYS A 18 13.14 15.57 -13.17
C LYS A 18 14.46 15.84 -13.92
N ASP A 19 15.35 14.86 -14.01
CA ASP A 19 16.63 14.98 -14.73
C ASP A 19 16.43 15.38 -16.20
N ARG A 20 15.39 14.82 -16.84
CA ARG A 20 15.04 15.17 -18.22
C ARG A 20 14.57 16.62 -18.34
N ILE A 21 13.70 17.08 -17.44
CA ILE A 21 13.22 18.47 -17.44
C ILE A 21 14.40 19.42 -17.24
N GLN A 22 15.30 19.13 -16.30
CA GLN A 22 16.50 19.92 -16.06
C GLN A 22 17.34 20.06 -17.33
N ARG A 23 17.59 18.96 -18.03
CA ARG A 23 18.37 18.97 -19.27
C ARG A 23 17.69 19.76 -20.39
N GLN A 24 16.35 19.69 -20.49
CA GLN A 24 15.61 20.49 -21.47
C GLN A 24 15.66 21.98 -21.14
N LEU A 25 15.62 22.36 -19.87
CA LEU A 25 15.79 23.76 -19.44
C LEU A 25 17.19 24.28 -19.81
N GLU A 26 18.24 23.49 -19.62
CA GLU A 26 19.60 23.83 -20.05
C GLU A 26 19.69 24.07 -21.56
N ILE A 27 19.00 23.27 -22.39
CA ILE A 27 18.94 23.44 -23.85
C ILE A 27 18.28 24.76 -24.23
N THR A 28 17.28 25.19 -23.46
CA THR A 28 16.62 26.49 -23.66
C THR A 28 17.43 27.68 -23.13
N GLY A 29 18.60 27.43 -22.52
CA GLY A 29 19.48 28.46 -21.99
C GLY A 29 19.19 28.88 -20.56
N ARG A 30 18.30 28.16 -19.85
CA ARG A 30 17.97 28.39 -18.45
C ARG A 30 18.71 27.36 -17.58
N THR A 31 19.68 27.82 -16.80
CA THR A 31 20.30 26.99 -15.77
C THR A 31 19.43 27.02 -14.53
N THR A 32 19.01 25.86 -14.05
CA THR A 32 18.12 25.71 -12.89
C THR A 32 18.79 24.77 -11.90
N THR A 33 18.81 25.17 -10.62
CA THR A 33 19.28 24.29 -9.55
C THR A 33 18.25 23.19 -9.25
N ASN A 34 18.69 22.14 -8.57
CA ASN A 34 17.80 21.04 -8.16
C ASN A 34 16.67 21.48 -7.22
N GLU A 35 16.92 22.51 -6.41
CA GLU A 35 15.98 23.06 -5.44
C GLU A 35 14.95 23.94 -6.16
N GLU A 36 15.40 24.87 -7.01
CA GLU A 36 14.51 25.68 -7.85
C GLU A 36 13.64 24.80 -8.76
N LEU A 37 14.19 23.73 -9.34
CA LEU A 37 13.41 22.81 -10.17
C LEU A 37 12.33 22.09 -9.35
N GLU A 38 12.60 21.77 -8.08
CA GLU A 38 11.61 21.16 -7.21
C GLU A 38 10.47 22.14 -6.90
N ASP A 39 10.80 23.39 -6.57
CA ASP A 39 9.81 24.45 -6.34
C ASP A 39 8.92 24.67 -7.57
N MET A 40 9.52 24.61 -8.77
CA MET A 40 8.79 24.70 -10.04
C MET A 40 7.81 23.54 -10.21
N LEU A 41 8.19 22.31 -9.83
CA LEU A 41 7.31 21.14 -9.90
C LEU A 41 6.19 21.22 -8.85
N GLU A 42 6.50 21.61 -7.61
CA GLU A 42 5.52 21.73 -6.52
C GLU A 42 4.45 22.79 -6.80
N SER A 43 4.82 23.86 -7.50
CA SER A 43 3.90 24.93 -7.87
C SER A 43 2.73 24.45 -8.75
N GLY A 44 2.90 23.32 -9.47
CA GLY A 44 1.95 22.77 -10.43
C GLY A 44 1.65 23.67 -11.65
N LYS A 45 2.35 24.80 -11.81
CA LYS A 45 2.08 25.77 -12.88
C LYS A 45 3.04 25.56 -14.06
N LEU A 46 2.49 25.06 -15.17
CA LEU A 46 3.25 24.86 -16.40
C LEU A 46 3.90 26.15 -16.95
N ALA A 47 3.26 27.30 -16.71
CA ALA A 47 3.73 28.61 -17.17
C ALA A 47 5.13 28.98 -16.64
N ILE A 48 5.50 28.47 -15.46
CA ILE A 48 6.79 28.76 -14.84
C ILE A 48 7.95 28.19 -15.67
N PHE A 49 7.71 27.14 -16.46
CA PHE A 49 8.70 26.64 -17.40
C PHE A 49 8.82 27.49 -18.67
N THR A 50 7.82 28.32 -19.00
CA THR A 50 7.77 29.10 -20.24
C THR A 50 8.07 30.59 -20.07
N ASP A 51 7.95 31.15 -18.87
CA ASP A 51 7.98 32.61 -18.63
C ASP A 51 9.29 33.29 -19.05
N ASP A 52 10.44 32.63 -18.90
CA ASP A 52 11.75 33.19 -19.23
C ASP A 52 12.34 32.69 -20.56
N ILE A 53 11.59 31.90 -21.33
CA ILE A 53 12.11 31.21 -22.51
C ILE A 53 11.65 31.94 -23.79
N THR A 54 12.59 32.49 -24.55
CA THR A 54 12.31 33.09 -25.86
C THR A 54 11.98 32.01 -26.89
N MET A 55 10.74 32.00 -27.40
CA MET A 55 10.23 31.02 -28.38
C MET A 55 10.77 31.21 -29.82
N ASP A 56 12.02 31.62 -29.96
CA ASP A 56 12.58 32.03 -31.26
C ASP A 56 13.10 30.85 -32.09
N SER A 57 13.41 29.71 -31.45
CA SER A 57 13.93 28.52 -32.12
C SER A 57 12.96 27.34 -32.10
N LYS A 58 12.92 26.59 -33.20
CA LYS A 58 12.21 25.30 -33.30
C LYS A 58 12.69 24.31 -32.22
N ILE A 59 13.96 24.39 -31.84
CA ILE A 59 14.58 23.57 -30.79
C ILE A 59 13.95 23.89 -29.44
N THR A 60 13.80 25.18 -29.11
CA THR A 60 13.18 25.66 -27.88
C THR A 60 11.73 25.19 -27.74
N LYS A 61 10.95 25.24 -28.82
CA LYS A 61 9.57 24.73 -28.83
C LYS A 61 9.50 23.23 -28.56
N GLN A 62 10.44 22.46 -29.11
CA GLN A 62 10.51 21.03 -28.88
C GLN A 62 10.90 20.71 -27.43
N ALA A 63 11.87 21.44 -26.87
CA ALA A 63 12.28 21.29 -25.47
C ALA A 63 11.11 21.58 -24.51
N LEU A 64 10.35 22.65 -24.77
CA LEU A 64 9.15 23.00 -23.99
C LEU A 64 8.06 21.92 -24.05
N ASN A 65 7.79 21.36 -25.23
CA ASN A 65 6.82 20.27 -25.36
C ASN A 65 7.26 19.01 -24.58
N GLU A 66 8.56 18.71 -24.59
CA GLU A 66 9.10 17.60 -23.80
C GLU A 66 8.97 17.87 -22.29
N ILE A 67 9.27 19.09 -21.84
CA ILE A 67 9.06 19.50 -20.44
C ILE A 67 7.60 19.32 -20.03
N GLU A 68 6.65 19.79 -20.84
CA GLU A 68 5.22 19.64 -20.58
C GLU A 68 4.78 18.18 -20.48
N THR A 69 5.28 17.34 -21.39
CA THR A 69 5.01 15.90 -21.37
C THR A 69 5.53 15.25 -20.09
N ARG A 70 6.78 15.54 -19.68
CA ARG A 70 7.37 14.99 -18.45
C ARG A 70 6.70 15.51 -17.19
N HIS A 71 6.34 16.78 -17.16
CA HIS A 71 5.58 17.36 -16.04
C HIS A 71 4.22 16.68 -15.88
N THR A 72 3.52 16.42 -16.99
CA THR A 72 2.24 15.68 -16.98
C THR A 72 2.42 14.25 -16.48
N GLU A 73 3.52 13.58 -16.85
CA GLU A 73 3.86 12.25 -16.31
C GLU A 73 4.12 12.29 -14.80
N ILE A 74 4.82 13.31 -14.29
CA ILE A 74 5.04 13.52 -12.85
C ILE A 74 3.72 13.74 -12.11
N ILE A 75 2.79 14.54 -12.64
CA ILE A 75 1.48 14.74 -12.01
C ILE A 75 0.70 13.42 -11.92
N LYS A 76 0.68 12.63 -12.99
CA LYS A 76 0.01 11.32 -13.01
C LYS A 76 0.63 10.36 -11.99
N LEU A 77 1.96 10.38 -11.89
CA LEU A 77 2.74 9.62 -10.93
C LEU A 77 2.36 9.97 -9.49
N GLU A 78 2.31 11.26 -9.16
CA GLU A 78 1.95 11.74 -7.83
C GLU A 78 0.52 11.38 -7.45
N ASN A 79 -0.42 11.47 -8.41
CA ASN A 79 -1.79 11.01 -8.20
C ASN A 79 -1.85 9.51 -7.91
N SER A 80 -1.14 8.70 -8.68
CA SER A 80 -1.06 7.25 -8.46
C SER A 80 -0.44 6.90 -7.10
N ILE A 81 0.56 7.65 -6.64
CA ILE A 81 1.15 7.48 -5.31
C ILE A 81 0.16 7.85 -4.21
N ARG A 82 -0.62 8.93 -4.36
CA ARG A 82 -1.67 9.29 -3.39
C ARG A 82 -2.74 8.21 -3.29
N GLU A 83 -3.24 7.71 -4.41
CA GLU A 83 -4.21 6.61 -4.43
C GLU A 83 -3.66 5.35 -3.73
N LEU A 84 -2.39 5.03 -3.96
CA LEU A 84 -1.75 3.89 -3.31
C LEU A 84 -1.57 4.12 -1.81
N HIS A 85 -1.25 5.34 -1.39
CA HIS A 85 -1.18 5.72 0.01
C HIS A 85 -2.55 5.54 0.69
N ASP A 86 -3.64 5.98 0.06
CA ASP A 86 -4.99 5.81 0.61
C ASP A 86 -5.34 4.32 0.76
N MET A 87 -5.04 3.50 -0.26
CA MET A 87 -5.18 2.04 -0.15
C MET A 87 -4.31 1.45 0.98
N PHE A 88 -3.13 2.02 1.25
CA PHE A 88 -2.25 1.57 2.31
C PHE A 88 -2.84 1.86 3.69
N VAL A 89 -3.41 3.06 3.87
CA VAL A 89 -4.10 3.45 5.10
C VAL A 89 -5.32 2.55 5.32
N ASP A 90 -6.11 2.29 4.29
CA ASP A 90 -7.26 1.38 4.36
C ASP A 90 -6.83 -0.06 4.70
N MET A 91 -5.77 -0.56 4.09
CA MET A 91 -5.24 -1.89 4.40
C MET A 91 -4.70 -1.96 5.83
N ALA A 92 -4.04 -0.91 6.32
CA ALA A 92 -3.57 -0.85 7.70
C ALA A 92 -4.75 -0.90 8.69
N MET A 93 -5.83 -0.16 8.45
CA MET A 93 -7.06 -0.21 9.25
C MET A 93 -7.75 -1.59 9.19
N LEU A 94 -7.76 -2.24 8.02
CA LEU A 94 -8.29 -3.59 7.87
C LEU A 94 -7.46 -4.65 8.61
N VAL A 95 -6.14 -4.50 8.66
CA VAL A 95 -5.24 -5.41 9.40
C VAL A 95 -5.40 -5.18 10.91
N GLU A 96 -5.49 -3.93 11.34
CA GLU A 96 -5.73 -3.58 12.75
C GLU A 96 -7.07 -4.15 13.25
N SER A 97 -8.15 -3.99 12.48
CA SER A 97 -9.46 -4.59 12.83
C SER A 97 -9.47 -6.12 12.74
N GLN A 98 -8.64 -6.73 11.88
CA GLN A 98 -8.47 -8.19 11.83
C GLN A 98 -7.67 -8.77 13.01
N GLY A 99 -6.99 -7.96 13.83
CA GLY A 99 -6.39 -8.39 15.10
C GLY A 99 -7.41 -9.10 16.01
N GLU A 100 -8.67 -8.63 16.03
CA GLU A 100 -9.76 -9.29 16.76
C GLU A 100 -10.14 -10.67 16.19
N MET A 101 -9.84 -10.96 14.91
CA MET A 101 -10.19 -12.25 14.30
C MET A 101 -9.17 -13.34 14.66
N ILE A 102 -7.90 -12.99 14.91
CA ILE A 102 -6.92 -13.91 15.50
C ILE A 102 -7.35 -14.29 16.92
N ASP A 103 -7.79 -13.31 17.73
CA ASP A 103 -8.41 -13.57 19.04
C ASP A 103 -9.62 -14.51 18.91
N ARG A 104 -10.40 -14.40 17.82
CA ARG A 104 -11.52 -15.32 17.56
C ARG A 104 -11.08 -16.74 17.21
N ILE A 105 -9.96 -16.95 16.52
CA ILE A 105 -9.45 -18.30 16.24
C ILE A 105 -8.94 -18.91 17.54
N GLU A 106 -8.16 -18.18 18.33
CA GLU A 106 -7.70 -18.62 19.64
C GLU A 106 -8.89 -18.93 20.55
N TYR A 107 -9.89 -18.04 20.61
CA TYR A 107 -11.15 -18.24 21.33
C TYR A 107 -11.91 -19.47 20.85
N ASN A 108 -12.07 -19.67 19.53
CA ASN A 108 -12.79 -20.82 18.98
C ASN A 108 -12.04 -22.14 19.23
N VAL A 109 -10.71 -22.13 19.17
CA VAL A 109 -9.87 -23.29 19.47
C VAL A 109 -9.93 -23.61 20.97
N GLU A 110 -9.82 -22.61 21.84
CA GLU A 110 -9.96 -22.75 23.29
C GLU A 110 -11.32 -23.35 23.65
N HIS A 111 -12.41 -22.80 23.12
CA HIS A 111 -13.76 -23.33 23.35
C HIS A 111 -13.91 -24.75 22.83
N SER A 112 -13.33 -25.07 21.68
CA SER A 112 -13.36 -26.43 21.12
C SER A 112 -12.64 -27.43 22.03
N VAL A 113 -11.51 -27.06 22.62
CA VAL A 113 -10.79 -27.86 23.62
C VAL A 113 -11.67 -28.09 24.85
N ASP A 114 -12.27 -27.02 25.38
CA ASP A 114 -13.15 -27.05 26.56
C ASP A 114 -14.36 -27.99 26.35
N TYR A 115 -14.98 -27.94 25.17
CA TYR A 115 -16.08 -28.83 24.79
C TYR A 115 -15.64 -30.29 24.71
N VAL A 116 -14.47 -30.58 24.14
CA VAL A 116 -13.93 -31.94 24.04
C VAL A 116 -13.59 -32.50 25.42
N GLU A 117 -13.00 -31.71 26.30
CA GLU A 117 -12.70 -32.15 27.67
C GLU A 117 -13.97 -32.52 28.46
N ARG A 118 -15.01 -31.69 28.36
CA ARG A 118 -16.32 -31.99 28.98
C ARG A 118 -16.93 -33.25 28.39
N ALA A 119 -16.91 -33.41 27.06
CA ALA A 119 -17.41 -34.61 26.40
C ALA A 119 -16.65 -35.88 26.85
N VAL A 120 -15.33 -35.81 27.02
CA VAL A 120 -14.52 -36.93 27.55
C VAL A 120 -14.89 -37.25 29.01
N SER A 121 -15.12 -36.24 29.84
CA SER A 121 -15.55 -36.43 31.23
C SER A 121 -16.91 -37.13 31.32
N ASP A 122 -17.87 -36.67 30.51
CA ASP A 122 -19.24 -37.19 30.55
C ASP A 122 -19.34 -38.59 29.93
N THR A 123 -18.58 -38.90 28.87
CA THR A 123 -18.48 -40.26 28.33
C THR A 123 -17.88 -41.24 29.36
N LYS A 124 -16.85 -40.83 30.13
CA LYS A 124 -16.33 -41.64 31.24
C LYS A 124 -17.37 -41.91 32.32
N LYS A 125 -18.20 -40.92 32.68
CA LYS A 125 -19.32 -41.11 33.63
C LYS A 125 -20.38 -42.04 33.05
N ALA A 126 -20.75 -41.87 31.78
CA ALA A 126 -21.72 -42.70 31.08
C ALA A 126 -21.30 -44.18 31.07
N VAL A 127 -20.02 -44.48 30.80
CA VAL A 127 -19.47 -45.84 30.88
C VAL A 127 -19.59 -46.42 32.29
N LYS A 128 -19.28 -45.64 33.33
CA LYS A 128 -19.45 -46.08 34.74
C LYS A 128 -20.91 -46.35 35.11
N TYR A 129 -21.85 -45.54 34.62
CA TYR A 129 -23.28 -45.78 34.83
C TYR A 129 -23.76 -47.02 34.09
N GLN A 130 -23.36 -47.19 32.83
CA GLN A 130 -23.67 -48.36 32.03
C GLN A 130 -23.14 -49.65 32.69
N SER A 131 -21.90 -49.66 33.18
CA SER A 131 -21.31 -50.84 33.82
C SER A 131 -22.02 -51.20 35.13
N LYS A 132 -22.40 -50.20 35.95
CA LYS A 132 -23.19 -50.41 37.17
C LYS A 132 -24.59 -50.94 36.87
N ALA A 133 -25.26 -50.37 35.87
CA ALA A 133 -26.58 -50.82 35.44
C ALA A 133 -26.55 -52.28 34.95
N ARG A 134 -25.55 -52.64 34.15
CA ARG A 134 -25.35 -54.00 33.64
C ARG A 134 -25.05 -55.02 34.74
N ARG A 135 -24.27 -54.64 35.77
CA ARG A 135 -24.04 -55.51 36.93
C ARG A 135 -25.34 -55.75 37.69
N LYS A 136 -26.12 -54.70 37.94
CA LYS A 136 -27.40 -54.80 38.64
C LYS A 136 -28.42 -55.68 37.90
N SER A 137 -28.42 -55.66 36.56
CA SER A 137 -29.31 -56.53 35.76
C SER A 137 -28.88 -57.99 35.71
N LEU A 138 -27.62 -58.32 36.05
CA LEU A 138 -27.13 -59.71 36.13
C LEU A 138 -27.30 -60.30 37.53
N GLU A 139 -27.42 -59.44 38.55
CA GLU A 139 -27.68 -59.81 39.95
C GLU A 139 -29.19 -59.92 40.27
N ALA A 140 -30.07 -59.50 39.36
CA ALA A 140 -31.52 -59.59 39.46
C ALA A 140 -32.06 -60.78 38.65
#